data_AF-A0A7V1EK36-F1
#
_entry.id   AF-A0A7V1EK36-F1
#
_cell.length_a   1.000
_cell.length_b   1.000
_cell.length_c   1.000
_cell.angle_alpha   90.00
_cell.angle_beta   90.00
_cell.angle_gamma   90.00
#
_symmetry.space_group_name_H-M   'P 1'
#
loop_
_entity.id
_entity.type
_entity.pdbx_description
1 polymer ?
#
loop_
_entity_poly.entity_id
_entity_poly.type
_entity_poly.pdbx_seq_one_letter_code
_entity_poly.pdbx_strand_id
1 'polypeptide(L)'
;MVDEATWNRGERRRNWDSCSFAMFTLHASGHNPRPDQAARCRQRIMHKFKYFPERFGQVACVGCGRCIKICGVGRNLTNTLAEINSR
;
A
#
# COMPACT_ATOMS: atom_id res chain seq x y z
N MET A 1 -14.63 -1.78 0.34
CA MET A 1 -16.05 -2.17 0.30
C MET A 1 -16.30 -2.57 -1.13
N VAL A 2 -16.79 -3.78 -1.36
CA VAL A 2 -17.12 -4.27 -2.71
C VAL A 2 -18.61 -4.60 -2.75
N ASP A 3 -19.23 -4.36 -3.90
CA ASP A 3 -20.61 -4.73 -4.15
C ASP A 3 -20.60 -6.07 -4.90
N GLU A 4 -21.08 -7.12 -4.24
CA GLU A 4 -21.30 -8.42 -4.89
C GLU A 4 -22.77 -8.54 -5.24
N ALA A 5 -23.05 -8.74 -6.54
CA ALA A 5 -24.41 -8.75 -7.07
C ALA A 5 -24.69 -10.00 -7.90
N THR A 6 -25.94 -10.43 -7.83
CA THR A 6 -26.58 -11.36 -8.76
C THR A 6 -27.79 -10.64 -9.37
N TRP A 7 -28.43 -11.25 -10.37
CA TRP A 7 -29.50 -10.61 -11.15
C TRP A 7 -30.69 -10.05 -10.32
N ASN A 8 -30.93 -10.55 -9.10
CA ASN A 8 -32.03 -10.10 -8.23
C ASN A 8 -31.63 -9.68 -6.80
N ARG A 9 -30.35 -9.70 -6.44
CA ARG A 9 -29.88 -9.31 -5.10
C ARG A 9 -28.44 -8.81 -5.14
N GLY A 10 -28.10 -7.92 -4.23
CA GLY A 10 -26.72 -7.48 -4.02
C GLY A 10 -26.42 -7.20 -2.56
N GLU A 11 -25.16 -7.38 -2.18
CA GLU A 11 -24.69 -7.10 -0.83
C GLU A 11 -23.36 -6.34 -0.84
N ARG A 12 -23.16 -5.52 0.19
CA ARG A 12 -21.90 -4.82 0.43
C ARG A 12 -21.01 -5.62 1.36
N ARG A 13 -19.90 -6.12 0.84
CA ARG A 13 -18.87 -6.82 1.63
C ARG A 13 -17.73 -5.88 2.01
N ARG A 14 -17.23 -6.02 3.23
CA ARG A 14 -15.95 -5.43 3.65
C ARG A 14 -14.85 -6.46 3.43
N ASN A 15 -13.97 -6.17 2.48
CA ASN A 15 -12.78 -6.98 2.22
C ASN A 15 -11.55 -6.26 2.77
N TRP A 16 -10.57 -7.06 3.21
CA TRP A 16 -9.24 -6.57 3.56
C TRP A 16 -8.49 -6.22 2.29
N ASP A 17 -8.30 -4.93 2.03
CA ASP A 17 -7.56 -4.45 0.87
C ASP A 17 -6.46 -3.46 1.27
N SER A 18 -5.40 -3.40 0.49
CA SER A 18 -4.21 -2.61 0.73
C SER A 18 -3.46 -2.36 -0.56
N CYS A 19 -2.86 -1.17 -0.68
CA CYS A 19 -2.00 -0.82 -1.82
C CYS A 19 -0.76 -1.72 -1.97
N SER A 20 -0.48 -2.58 -0.99
CA SER A 20 0.60 -3.56 -1.03
C SER A 20 0.24 -4.87 -1.75
N PHE A 21 -1.04 -5.09 -2.06
CA PHE A 21 -1.52 -6.27 -2.79
C PHE A 21 -1.36 -6.10 -4.30
N ALA A 22 -1.13 -7.21 -5.01
CA ALA A 22 -0.93 -7.18 -6.46
C ALA A 22 -2.16 -6.68 -7.21
N MET A 23 -3.36 -7.04 -6.72
CA MET A 23 -4.66 -6.63 -7.26
C MET A 23 -4.83 -5.09 -7.30
N PHE A 24 -4.27 -4.36 -6.34
CA PHE A 24 -4.43 -2.90 -6.26
C PHE A 24 -3.90 -2.16 -7.48
N THR A 25 -2.84 -2.68 -8.11
CA THR A 25 -2.22 -2.07 -9.31
C THR A 25 -2.44 -2.88 -10.57
N LEU A 26 -3.27 -3.91 -10.53
CA LEU A 26 -3.59 -4.72 -11.70
C LEU A 26 -4.57 -3.94 -12.59
N HIS A 27 -4.15 -3.59 -13.79
CA HIS A 27 -5.02 -2.92 -14.75
C HIS A 27 -5.99 -3.93 -15.38
N ALA A 28 -7.13 -3.45 -15.88
CA ALA A 28 -8.12 -4.29 -16.56
C ALA A 28 -7.56 -5.00 -17.82
N SER A 29 -6.50 -4.46 -18.43
CA SER A 29 -5.77 -5.10 -19.53
C SER A 29 -4.90 -6.29 -19.10
N GLY A 30 -4.82 -6.61 -17.81
CA GLY A 30 -3.93 -7.62 -17.25
C GLY A 30 -2.51 -7.13 -16.99
N HIS A 31 -2.15 -5.92 -17.45
CA HIS A 31 -0.85 -5.33 -17.13
C HIS A 31 -0.78 -4.90 -15.67
N ASN A 32 0.30 -5.27 -14.98
CA ASN A 32 0.59 -4.77 -13.63
C ASN A 32 1.94 -4.03 -13.63
N PRO A 33 1.96 -2.71 -13.42
CA PRO A 33 3.21 -1.94 -13.37
C PRO A 33 4.14 -2.34 -12.20
N ARG A 34 3.61 -3.04 -11.20
CA ARG A 34 4.33 -3.47 -9.99
C ARG A 34 3.99 -4.93 -9.68
N PRO A 35 4.46 -5.90 -10.49
CA PRO A 35 4.13 -7.31 -10.33
C PRO A 35 4.79 -7.91 -9.08
N ASP A 36 5.98 -7.41 -8.71
CA ASP A 36 6.74 -7.91 -7.58
C ASP A 36 6.36 -7.25 -6.26
N GLN A 37 6.41 -8.03 -5.18
CA GLN A 37 6.18 -7.51 -3.83
C GLN A 37 7.21 -6.44 -3.45
N ALA A 38 8.47 -6.61 -3.84
CA ALA A 38 9.53 -5.63 -3.60
C ALA A 38 9.22 -4.26 -4.24
N ALA A 39 8.68 -4.26 -5.47
CA ALA A 39 8.31 -3.03 -6.16
C ALA A 39 7.15 -2.30 -5.45
N ARG A 40 6.16 -3.03 -4.93
CA ARG A 40 5.06 -2.47 -4.13
C ARG A 40 5.54 -1.95 -2.76
N CYS A 41 6.44 -2.66 -2.10
CA CYS A 41 7.07 -2.20 -0.85
C CYS A 41 7.84 -0.89 -1.07
N ARG A 42 8.67 -0.85 -2.11
CA ARG A 42 9.42 0.36 -2.50
C ARG A 42 8.47 1.52 -2.77
N GLN A 43 7.38 1.29 -3.50
CA GLN A 43 6.37 2.32 -3.77
C GLN A 43 5.77 2.89 -2.49
N ARG A 44 5.47 2.05 -1.50
CA ARG A 44 4.91 2.50 -0.20
C ARG A 44 5.85 3.44 0.53
N ILE A 45 7.15 3.16 0.52
CA ILE A 45 8.19 4.00 1.15
C ILE A 45 8.34 5.29 0.33
N MET A 46 8.58 5.18 -0.97
CA MET A 46 8.80 6.34 -1.85
C MET A 46 7.61 7.30 -1.86
N HIS A 47 6.38 6.79 -1.89
CA HIS A 47 5.18 7.62 -1.82
C HIS A 47 5.09 8.40 -0.50
N LYS A 48 5.65 7.90 0.61
CA LYS A 48 5.59 8.60 1.89
C LYS A 48 6.73 9.59 2.09
N PHE A 49 7.94 9.22 1.65
CA PHE A 49 9.18 9.90 2.02
C PHE A 49 9.93 10.54 0.85
N LYS A 50 9.52 10.30 -0.40
CA LYS A 50 10.14 10.91 -1.59
C LYS A 50 9.13 11.68 -2.43
N TYR A 51 8.18 10.98 -3.06
CA TYR A 51 7.28 11.59 -4.05
C TYR A 51 6.31 12.60 -3.44
N PHE A 52 5.79 12.32 -2.25
CA PHE A 52 4.88 13.25 -1.59
C PHE A 52 5.61 14.49 -1.05
N PRO A 53 6.80 14.38 -0.43
CA PRO A 53 7.66 15.53 -0.17
C PRO A 53 8.04 16.33 -1.42
N GLU A 54 8.46 15.67 -2.50
CA GLU A 54 8.83 16.35 -3.75
C GLU A 54 7.66 17.15 -4.34
N ARG A 55 6.44 16.66 -4.20
CA ARG A 55 5.24 17.28 -4.78
C ARG A 55 4.58 18.32 -3.87
N PHE A 56 4.62 18.11 -2.55
CA PHE A 56 3.82 18.88 -1.59
C PHE A 56 4.64 19.50 -0.45
N GLY A 57 5.96 19.30 -0.42
CA GLY A 57 6.86 19.83 0.59
C GLY A 57 6.70 19.21 1.99
N GLN A 58 5.97 18.10 2.11
CA GLN A 58 5.66 17.47 3.40
C GLN A 58 5.81 15.95 3.34
N VAL A 59 6.13 15.32 4.48
CA VAL A 59 6.20 13.86 4.60
C VAL A 59 4.80 13.29 4.86
N ALA A 60 4.36 12.32 4.05
CA ALA A 60 3.04 11.68 4.20
C ALA A 60 2.99 10.59 5.30
N CYS A 61 3.94 10.62 6.23
CA CYS A 61 4.00 9.77 7.41
C CYS A 61 3.91 10.65 8.65
N VAL A 62 2.84 10.48 9.43
CA VAL A 62 2.57 11.25 10.66
C VAL A 62 2.95 10.49 11.94
N GLY A 63 3.67 9.36 11.82
CA GLY A 63 4.08 8.57 13.00
C GLY A 63 2.97 7.80 13.71
N CYS A 64 1.80 7.59 13.09
CA CYS A 64 0.64 6.98 13.74
C CYS A 64 0.77 5.47 14.10
N GLY A 65 1.90 4.82 13.81
CA GLY A 65 2.16 3.42 14.16
C GLY A 65 1.26 2.36 13.48
N ARG A 66 0.28 2.78 12.66
CA ARG A 66 -0.70 1.86 12.04
C ARG A 66 -0.07 0.85 11.09
N CYS A 67 1.06 1.20 10.50
CA CYS A 67 1.84 0.29 9.66
C CYS A 67 2.38 -0.92 10.42
N ILE A 68 2.67 -0.81 11.72
CA ILE A 68 3.16 -1.89 12.56
C ILE A 68 1.98 -2.67 13.14
N LYS A 69 1.01 -1.95 13.75
CA LYS A 69 -0.12 -2.55 14.48
C LYS A 69 -1.02 -3.44 13.61
N ILE A 70 -1.24 -3.09 12.34
CA ILE A 70 -2.16 -3.81 11.44
C ILE A 70 -1.42 -4.82 10.56
N CYS A 71 -0.09 -4.82 10.54
CA CYS A 71 0.63 -5.66 9.60
C CYS A 71 0.54 -7.14 9.99
N GLY A 72 -0.20 -7.93 9.21
CA GLY A 72 -0.29 -9.39 9.41
C GLY A 72 1.01 -10.17 9.21
N VAL A 73 2.09 -9.52 8.75
CA VAL A 73 3.41 -10.14 8.54
C VAL A 73 4.55 -9.42 9.30
N GLY A 74 4.22 -8.51 10.22
CA GLY A 74 5.22 -7.86 11.08
C GLY A 74 6.19 -6.88 10.40
N ARG A 75 5.90 -6.40 9.19
CA ARG A 75 6.76 -5.41 8.50
C ARG A 75 6.73 -4.05 9.21
N ASN A 76 7.90 -3.55 9.57
CA ASN A 76 8.07 -2.23 10.18
C ASN A 76 8.73 -1.22 9.22
N LEU A 77 8.01 -0.15 8.89
CA LEU A 77 8.52 0.92 8.04
C LEU A 77 9.68 1.70 8.68
N THR A 78 9.69 1.91 10.01
CA THR A 78 10.75 2.67 10.67
C THR A 78 12.08 1.94 10.61
N ASN A 79 12.06 0.62 10.78
CA ASN A 79 13.27 -0.21 10.70
C ASN A 79 13.87 -0.17 9.29
N THR A 80 13.03 -0.33 8.26
CA THR A 80 13.49 -0.23 6.87
C THR A 80 14.06 1.16 6.54
N LEU A 81 13.49 2.24 7.08
CA LEU A 81 14.05 3.59 6.90
C LEU A 81 15.40 3.76 7.61
N ALA A 82 15.54 3.21 8.81
CA ALA A 82 16.81 3.24 9.53
C ALA A 82 17.91 2.50 8.75
N GLU A 83 17.60 1.33 8.18
CA GLU A 83 18.53 0.57 7.32
C GLU A 83 18.92 1.31 6.04
N ILE A 84 18.00 2.08 5.46
CA ILE A 84 18.27 2.89 4.27
C ILE A 84 19.19 4.07 4.62
N ASN A 85 18.97 4.72 5.77
CA ASN A 85 19.79 5.85 6.22
C ASN A 85 21.17 5.44 6.74
N SER A 86 21.36 4.18 7.14
CA SER A 86 22.66 3.66 7.61
C SER A 86 23.61 3.26 6.48
N ARG A 87 23.19 3.41 5.23
CA ARG A 87 24.01 3.18 4.03
C ARG A 87 24.45 4.50 3.44
#